data_AF-A0AA36GVJ1-F1
#
_entry.id   AF-A0AA36GVJ1-F1
#
_cell.length_a   1.000
_cell.length_b   1.000
_cell.length_c   1.000
_cell.angle_alpha   90.00
_cell.angle_beta   90.00
_cell.angle_gamma   90.00
#
_symmetry.space_group_name_H-M   'P 1'
#
loop_
_entity.id
_entity.type
_entity.pdbx_description
1 polymer ?
#
loop_
_entity_poly.entity_id
_entity_poly.type
_entity_poly.pdbx_seq_one_letter_code
_entity_poly.pdbx_strand_id
1 'polypeptide(L)'
;MLPKDKSPVSVVRFEPGCELDCDVSVFLEKEQVLTSDTTCTVFASRLRKLGTVAAACTLKIDSVYATLTNFTFADSSASNIHRELVTEVADWLSATHPQTLLVVKECCGDGDRATSRKDIQFYSILGFLSVDSSCSFLFFPPHNSKIKQLTVWENCDVDPSARAVVNKLGKIEALEYIPLVVLQYLLDSKKLGQSIVDTFAHLALQLQRVQEYGLETLSEEECLKVVREESLLLKYAWERLNTGHFSEVDLCWRKLYALISLTKAVRLVAAGQYLHAIAAVDLGLLMGDGVPEQLLQRYAQFCDRHLSVPPDIHENEVTIAVRTLPNSVPIPVLDELSKWDFFDQYFPRQEPVIVKGLNRHWPAVKNWSFNHLHKILCHRVLPVEQGSKYTDSNWAQMLMTGSQFFTTCTLPVDEKGPLYLAQHRLFHQVPELREDISLPLYCDHCEFDEVDKNCWIGPGGTISPLHTDPRENVFSQIVGRKFFRLVSPAESDKVYAFKDGLLTNTSQVDVLNPDLEKYPEFAKAKCWDGVVEGGDILYIPKGWWHLVASLTNSIAFAFWFDK
;
A
#
# COMPACT_ATOMS: atom_id res chain seq x y z
N MET A 1 51.25 39.51 13.66
CA MET A 1 51.36 39.34 15.12
C MET A 1 50.86 37.94 15.45
N LEU A 2 51.72 37.09 16.00
CA LEU A 2 51.39 35.77 16.62
C LEU A 2 50.84 36.01 18.05
N PRO A 3 50.16 35.07 18.76
CA PRO A 3 50.48 33.62 18.91
C PRO A 3 49.29 32.65 18.71
N LYS A 4 49.47 31.42 18.18
CA LYS A 4 50.07 30.15 18.68
C LYS A 4 49.13 29.27 19.55
N ASP A 5 49.19 27.98 19.22
CA ASP A 5 48.82 26.76 19.95
C ASP A 5 47.35 26.31 20.00
N LYS A 6 47.03 25.27 19.21
CA LYS A 6 46.98 23.88 19.71
C LYS A 6 47.21 22.89 18.55
N SER A 7 47.97 21.85 18.89
CA SER A 7 48.50 20.75 18.09
C SER A 7 47.44 19.91 17.34
N PRO A 8 47.85 19.14 16.32
CA PRO A 8 46.94 18.38 15.46
C PRO A 8 46.35 17.18 16.20
N VAL A 9 45.04 16.98 16.08
CA VAL A 9 44.42 15.69 16.38
C VAL A 9 44.91 14.71 15.31
N SER A 10 45.72 13.76 15.75
CA SER A 10 46.13 12.60 14.98
C SER A 10 44.90 11.83 14.51
N VAL A 11 44.64 11.85 13.20
CA VAL A 11 43.72 10.93 12.55
C VAL A 11 44.39 9.56 12.55
N VAL A 12 43.95 8.68 13.44
CA VAL A 12 44.28 7.25 13.39
C VAL A 12 43.39 6.64 12.31
N ARG A 13 43.99 6.28 11.17
CA ARG A 13 43.34 5.38 10.21
C ARG A 13 43.37 3.98 10.80
N PHE A 14 42.21 3.36 10.95
CA PHE A 14 42.10 1.94 11.27
C PHE A 14 41.99 1.16 9.96
N GLU A 15 42.82 0.14 9.80
CA GLU A 15 42.72 -0.84 8.71
C GLU A 15 41.56 -1.81 9.00
N PRO A 16 40.82 -2.28 7.98
CA PRO A 16 39.80 -3.31 8.16
C PRO A 16 40.47 -4.65 8.47
N GLY A 17 40.23 -5.22 9.66
CA GLY A 17 40.73 -6.56 10.00
C GLY A 17 41.10 -6.84 11.46
N CYS A 18 40.85 -5.94 12.41
CA CYS A 18 41.10 -6.25 13.82
C CYS A 18 39.96 -7.08 14.43
N GLU A 19 40.17 -8.39 14.59
CA GLU A 19 39.41 -9.17 15.57
C GLU A 19 39.83 -8.74 16.98
N LEU A 20 38.95 -8.03 17.68
CA LEU A 20 39.07 -7.77 19.11
C LEU A 20 38.43 -8.95 19.87
N ASP A 21 39.21 -10.00 20.11
CA ASP A 21 38.89 -11.01 21.11
C ASP A 21 39.17 -10.44 22.51
N CYS A 22 38.16 -9.79 23.09
CA CYS A 22 38.16 -9.42 24.50
C CYS A 22 37.61 -10.60 25.31
N ASP A 23 38.48 -11.52 25.71
CA ASP A 23 38.12 -12.61 26.62
C ASP A 23 38.06 -12.07 28.05
N VAL A 24 36.85 -11.81 28.58
CA VAL A 24 36.62 -11.26 29.93
C VAL A 24 36.62 -12.36 31.00
N SER A 25 37.25 -13.51 30.74
CA SER A 25 37.12 -14.71 31.58
C SER A 25 38.06 -14.79 32.81
N VAL A 26 38.74 -13.71 33.22
CA VAL A 26 39.52 -13.70 34.48
C VAL A 26 39.49 -12.32 35.15
N PHE A 27 38.42 -11.98 35.88
CA PHE A 27 38.43 -10.75 36.70
C PHE A 27 37.69 -10.88 38.04
N LEU A 28 38.08 -11.87 38.84
CA LEU A 28 37.87 -11.85 40.28
C LEU A 28 39.11 -12.49 40.94
N GLU A 29 40.15 -11.68 41.23
CA GLU A 29 40.96 -11.73 42.47
C GLU A 29 42.33 -11.04 42.43
N LYS A 30 42.86 -10.56 41.28
CA LYS A 30 44.12 -9.80 41.32
C LYS A 30 44.09 -8.53 40.48
N GLU A 31 44.39 -7.42 41.15
CA GLU A 31 44.68 -6.12 40.59
C GLU A 31 45.81 -6.23 39.55
N GLN A 32 45.50 -6.11 38.25
CA GLN A 32 46.37 -5.47 37.27
C GLN A 32 45.59 -5.18 35.97
N VAL A 33 45.52 -3.90 35.62
CA VAL A 33 44.94 -3.38 34.37
C VAL A 33 46.00 -3.48 33.29
N LEU A 34 45.78 -4.29 32.26
CA LEU A 34 46.55 -4.27 31.02
C LEU A 34 45.61 -4.42 29.81
N THR A 35 44.92 -3.34 29.44
CA THR A 35 44.50 -3.10 28.06
C THR A 35 44.78 -1.63 27.73
N SER A 36 45.40 -1.37 26.58
CA SER A 36 45.85 -0.04 26.14
C SER A 36 44.75 0.83 25.53
N ASP A 37 43.49 0.42 25.64
CA ASP A 37 42.33 1.11 25.05
C ASP A 37 41.44 1.69 26.16
N THR A 38 41.41 3.02 26.23
CA THR A 38 40.66 3.78 27.24
C THR A 38 39.16 3.50 27.18
N THR A 39 38.66 3.06 26.03
CA THR A 39 37.25 2.78 25.78
C THR A 39 36.78 1.51 26.49
N CYS A 40 37.58 0.43 26.46
CA CYS A 40 37.32 -0.80 27.21
C CYS A 40 37.45 -0.60 28.73
N THR A 41 38.33 0.31 29.18
CA THR A 41 38.49 0.61 30.61
C THR A 41 37.27 1.33 31.19
N VAL A 42 36.65 2.24 30.44
CA VAL A 42 35.40 2.92 30.83
C VAL A 42 34.23 1.94 30.88
N PHE A 43 34.15 1.01 29.92
CA PHE A 43 33.15 -0.06 29.89
C PHE A 43 33.25 -0.98 31.12
N ALA A 44 34.45 -1.48 31.42
CA ALA A 44 34.71 -2.30 32.62
C ALA A 44 34.47 -1.54 33.95
N SER A 45 34.54 -0.20 33.93
CA SER A 45 34.20 0.63 35.09
C SER A 45 32.71 0.83 35.28
N ARG A 46 31.90 0.85 34.20
CA ARG A 46 30.44 0.97 34.27
C ARG A 46 29.80 -0.36 34.71
N LEU A 47 30.26 -1.47 34.14
CA LEU A 47 29.91 -2.83 34.58
C LEU A 47 30.15 -3.05 36.08
N ARG A 48 31.25 -2.50 36.62
CA ARG A 48 31.56 -2.58 38.06
C ARG A 48 30.55 -1.86 38.97
N LYS A 49 29.79 -0.88 38.45
CA LYS A 49 28.75 -0.16 39.22
C LYS A 49 27.45 -0.95 39.36
N LEU A 50 27.19 -1.91 38.47
CA LEU A 50 25.97 -2.73 38.48
C LEU A 50 25.98 -3.85 39.53
N GLY A 51 27.10 -4.03 40.26
CA GLY A 51 27.09 -4.66 41.58
C GLY A 51 26.46 -6.06 41.65
N THR A 52 26.70 -6.96 40.71
CA THR A 52 26.58 -8.42 40.94
C THR A 52 27.18 -9.23 39.79
N VAL A 53 27.66 -10.42 40.15
CA VAL A 53 28.33 -11.48 39.38
C VAL A 53 27.88 -11.58 37.91
N ALA A 54 28.53 -10.84 37.01
CA ALA A 54 28.47 -11.09 35.58
C ALA A 54 29.58 -12.09 35.24
N ALA A 55 29.22 -13.35 35.03
CA ALA A 55 30.11 -14.30 34.42
C ALA A 55 30.22 -13.96 32.92
N ALA A 56 31.42 -13.50 32.54
CA ALA A 56 32.00 -13.33 31.20
C ALA A 56 31.04 -12.97 30.05
N CYS A 57 30.70 -11.68 29.85
CA CYS A 57 30.14 -11.22 28.57
C CYS A 57 31.26 -10.87 27.58
N THR A 58 31.09 -11.20 26.31
CA THR A 58 32.03 -10.82 25.24
C THR A 58 31.34 -9.85 24.30
N LEU A 59 31.91 -8.66 24.09
CA LEU A 59 31.44 -7.69 23.10
C LEU A 59 32.42 -7.68 21.92
N LYS A 60 32.03 -8.24 20.78
CA LYS A 60 32.79 -8.22 19.53
C LYS A 60 32.25 -7.12 18.63
N ILE A 61 33.09 -6.20 18.16
CA ILE A 61 32.66 -5.07 17.32
C ILE A 61 33.26 -5.25 15.92
N ASP A 62 32.40 -5.41 14.94
CA ASP A 62 32.70 -5.39 13.51
C ASP A 62 32.25 -4.05 12.88
N SER A 63 32.55 -3.84 11.60
CA SER A 63 32.21 -2.58 10.90
C SER A 63 30.72 -2.26 10.82
N VAL A 64 29.84 -3.27 10.97
CA VAL A 64 28.38 -3.15 10.84
C VAL A 64 27.65 -3.58 12.12
N TYR A 65 28.21 -4.53 12.88
CA TYR A 65 27.55 -5.13 14.05
C TYR A 65 28.45 -5.12 15.27
N ALA A 66 27.86 -4.93 16.45
CA ALA A 66 28.50 -5.18 17.73
C ALA A 66 27.80 -6.34 18.40
N THR A 67 28.42 -7.51 18.45
CA THR A 67 27.83 -8.73 19.01
C THR A 67 28.20 -8.90 20.47
N LEU A 68 27.21 -8.87 21.35
CA LEU A 68 27.31 -9.12 22.77
C LEU A 68 26.90 -10.57 23.08
N THR A 69 27.84 -11.42 23.49
CA THR A 69 27.65 -12.86 23.74
C THR A 69 27.95 -13.27 25.19
N ASN A 70 27.62 -14.53 25.53
CA ASN A 70 27.94 -15.22 26.79
C ASN A 70 27.33 -14.55 28.04
N PHE A 71 26.03 -14.75 28.25
CA PHE A 71 25.40 -14.37 29.51
C PHE A 71 25.24 -15.61 30.37
N THR A 72 26.00 -15.71 31.46
CA THR A 72 25.72 -16.69 32.51
C THR A 72 25.32 -15.95 33.77
N PHE A 73 24.05 -16.07 34.15
CA PHE A 73 23.53 -15.50 35.37
C PHE A 73 23.18 -16.60 36.36
N ALA A 74 23.55 -16.41 37.62
CA ALA A 74 23.40 -17.43 38.65
C ALA A 74 22.00 -17.51 39.29
N ASP A 75 21.10 -16.54 39.05
CA ASP A 75 19.79 -16.50 39.73
C ASP A 75 18.73 -15.67 38.98
N SER A 76 17.46 -15.84 39.33
CA SER A 76 16.25 -15.20 38.80
C SER A 76 16.19 -13.66 38.84
N SER A 77 17.10 -12.99 39.57
CA SER A 77 17.33 -11.54 39.50
C SER A 77 18.11 -11.10 38.25
N ALA A 78 18.58 -12.06 37.43
CA ALA A 78 19.30 -11.90 36.18
C ALA A 78 18.65 -10.98 35.15
N SER A 79 17.32 -11.03 35.04
CA SER A 79 16.56 -10.36 33.98
C SER A 79 16.76 -8.84 34.02
N ASN A 80 16.64 -8.20 35.18
CA ASN A 80 16.79 -6.74 35.28
C ASN A 80 18.23 -6.29 35.01
N ILE A 81 19.22 -7.05 35.49
CA ILE A 81 20.65 -6.76 35.29
C ILE A 81 21.02 -6.93 33.81
N HIS A 82 20.49 -7.95 33.14
CA HIS A 82 20.66 -8.16 31.71
C HIS A 82 20.09 -6.99 30.89
N ARG A 83 18.93 -6.45 31.29
CA ARG A 83 18.30 -5.29 30.64
C ARG A 83 19.10 -4.02 30.81
N GLU A 84 19.58 -3.74 32.02
CA GLU A 84 20.43 -2.58 32.30
C GLU A 84 21.75 -2.68 31.53
N LEU A 85 22.35 -3.86 31.49
CA LEU A 85 23.58 -4.12 30.72
C LEU A 85 23.41 -3.89 29.22
N VAL A 86 22.38 -4.49 28.61
CA VAL A 86 22.09 -4.30 27.18
C VAL A 86 21.84 -2.83 26.88
N THR A 87 21.16 -2.11 27.79
CA THR A 87 20.90 -0.67 27.66
C THR A 87 22.18 0.15 27.76
N GLU A 88 23.06 -0.12 28.72
CA GLU A 88 24.34 0.60 28.83
C GLU A 88 25.27 0.34 27.63
N VAL A 89 25.30 -0.89 27.11
CA VAL A 89 26.07 -1.25 25.91
C VAL A 89 25.50 -0.53 24.69
N ALA A 90 24.18 -0.51 24.56
CA ALA A 90 23.47 0.24 23.53
C ALA A 90 23.76 1.74 23.59
N ASP A 91 23.72 2.35 24.77
CA ASP A 91 24.00 3.77 24.98
C ASP A 91 25.45 4.09 24.64
N TRP A 92 26.37 3.21 25.04
CA TRP A 92 27.78 3.36 24.73
C TRP A 92 28.07 3.21 23.23
N LEU A 93 27.48 2.21 22.55
CA LEU A 93 27.58 2.05 21.10
C LEU A 93 26.98 3.24 20.37
N SER A 94 25.82 3.72 20.80
CA SER A 94 25.18 4.92 20.25
C SER A 94 26.11 6.15 20.33
N ALA A 95 26.91 6.25 21.38
CA ALA A 95 27.82 7.37 21.60
C ALA A 95 29.18 7.22 20.89
N THR A 96 29.66 6.00 20.69
CA THR A 96 31.04 5.74 20.22
C THR A 96 31.10 5.13 18.82
N HIS A 97 30.07 4.40 18.42
CA HIS A 97 29.96 3.66 17.16
C HIS A 97 28.52 3.78 16.60
N PRO A 98 28.05 5.00 16.27
CA PRO A 98 26.63 5.28 15.97
C PRO A 98 26.10 4.56 14.72
N GLN A 99 26.98 4.04 13.87
CA GLN A 99 26.63 3.26 12.68
C GLN A 99 26.59 1.75 12.94
N THR A 100 26.97 1.31 14.14
CA THR A 100 27.12 -0.11 14.49
C THR A 100 25.87 -0.60 15.23
N LEU A 101 25.28 -1.69 14.72
CA LEU A 101 24.09 -2.31 15.30
C LEU A 101 24.47 -3.25 16.44
N LEU A 102 23.95 -3.04 17.65
CA LEU A 102 24.12 -4.00 18.74
C LEU A 102 23.31 -5.27 18.44
N VAL A 103 24.00 -6.40 18.45
CA VAL A 103 23.52 -7.76 18.31
C VAL A 103 23.67 -8.45 19.66
N VAL A 104 22.59 -8.91 20.31
CA VAL A 104 22.71 -9.68 21.57
C VAL A 104 22.51 -11.18 21.30
N LYS A 105 23.47 -12.01 21.73
CA LYS A 105 23.45 -13.47 21.56
C LYS A 105 23.55 -14.15 22.93
N GLU A 106 22.50 -14.84 23.32
CA GLU A 106 22.50 -15.60 24.58
C GLU A 106 23.07 -17.00 24.36
N CYS A 107 24.09 -17.38 25.13
CA CYS A 107 24.53 -18.76 25.22
C CYS A 107 23.68 -19.47 26.27
N CYS A 108 22.70 -20.27 25.83
CA CYS A 108 22.06 -21.23 26.73
C CYS A 108 23.10 -22.30 27.08
N GLY A 109 23.54 -22.34 28.33
CA GLY A 109 24.37 -23.43 28.83
C GLY A 109 23.62 -24.76 28.73
N ASP A 110 24.30 -25.82 28.32
CA ASP A 110 23.78 -27.19 28.26
C ASP A 110 23.24 -27.61 29.65
N GLY A 111 21.95 -27.40 29.90
CA GLY A 111 21.28 -27.93 31.09
C GLY A 111 20.15 -27.07 31.66
N ASP A 112 20.17 -25.75 31.50
CA ASP A 112 19.11 -24.88 32.02
C ASP A 112 18.14 -24.45 30.92
N ARG A 113 16.89 -24.87 31.11
CA ARG A 113 15.80 -24.60 30.18
C ARG A 113 15.57 -23.10 30.03
N ALA A 114 15.79 -22.64 28.80
CA ALA A 114 15.16 -21.51 28.13
C ALA A 114 15.26 -20.18 28.86
N THR A 115 15.86 -19.20 28.18
CA THR A 115 15.51 -17.78 28.34
C THR A 115 14.02 -17.67 28.64
N SER A 116 13.66 -17.06 29.77
CA SER A 116 12.26 -16.96 30.14
C SER A 116 11.53 -16.27 28.99
N ARG A 117 10.38 -16.82 28.55
CA ARG A 117 9.56 -16.20 27.49
C ARG A 117 9.36 -14.69 27.68
N LYS A 118 9.41 -14.21 28.93
CA LYS A 118 9.26 -12.80 29.34
C LYS A 118 10.45 -11.92 28.94
N ASP A 119 11.66 -12.45 28.84
CA ASP A 119 12.86 -11.68 28.48
C ASP A 119 12.97 -11.52 26.96
N ILE A 120 12.66 -12.58 26.21
CA ILE A 120 12.46 -12.52 24.75
C ILE A 120 11.32 -11.54 24.41
N GLN A 121 10.24 -11.56 25.19
CA GLN A 121 9.16 -10.58 25.06
C GLN A 121 9.69 -9.17 25.33
N PHE A 122 10.42 -8.93 26.43
CA PHE A 122 10.96 -7.61 26.77
C PHE A 122 11.84 -6.98 25.67
N TYR A 123 12.71 -7.76 25.03
CA TYR A 123 13.54 -7.24 23.92
C TYR A 123 12.71 -6.98 22.67
N SER A 124 11.80 -7.88 22.30
CA SER A 124 10.83 -7.64 21.22
C SER A 124 9.96 -6.40 21.47
N ILE A 125 9.63 -6.13 22.74
CA ILE A 125 8.81 -5.02 23.23
C ILE A 125 9.46 -3.64 23.01
N LEU A 126 10.78 -3.55 23.07
CA LEU A 126 11.52 -2.28 22.90
C LEU A 126 11.90 -1.97 21.43
N GLY A 127 11.41 -2.76 20.47
CA GLY A 127 11.73 -2.59 19.04
C GLY A 127 12.96 -3.39 18.58
N PHE A 128 13.39 -4.39 19.34
CA PHE A 128 14.48 -5.28 18.94
C PHE A 128 13.96 -6.34 17.94
N LEU A 129 14.76 -6.68 16.94
CA LEU A 129 14.48 -7.63 15.84
C LEU A 129 14.52 -9.12 16.27
N SER A 130 13.68 -9.95 15.66
CA SER A 130 13.38 -11.37 16.00
C SER A 130 14.55 -12.36 16.09
N VAL A 131 14.33 -13.36 16.96
CA VAL A 131 15.09 -14.58 17.23
C VAL A 131 14.82 -15.65 16.15
N ASP A 132 15.87 -16.17 15.49
CA ASP A 132 15.82 -17.42 14.70
C ASP A 132 15.62 -18.63 15.64
N SER A 133 14.99 -19.70 15.14
CA SER A 133 14.95 -21.05 15.71
C SER A 133 16.27 -21.63 16.25
N SER A 134 17.41 -20.96 16.02
CA SER A 134 18.74 -21.24 16.57
C SER A 134 19.22 -20.30 17.71
N CYS A 135 18.39 -19.37 18.20
CA CYS A 135 18.70 -18.43 19.31
C CYS A 135 20.02 -17.65 19.14
N SER A 136 20.24 -16.93 18.03
CA SER A 136 21.58 -16.37 17.78
C SER A 136 21.74 -14.85 17.56
N PHE A 137 20.69 -14.02 17.37
CA PHE A 137 20.88 -12.58 17.03
C PHE A 137 19.69 -11.69 17.46
N LEU A 138 19.94 -10.49 18.02
CA LEU A 138 18.95 -9.47 18.44
C LEU A 138 19.44 -8.05 18.08
N PHE A 139 18.75 -7.27 17.25
CA PHE A 139 19.26 -5.95 16.78
C PHE A 139 18.69 -4.74 17.56
N PHE A 140 19.49 -3.68 17.76
CA PHE A 140 19.14 -2.43 18.45
C PHE A 140 19.21 -1.19 17.55
N PRO A 141 18.22 -0.26 17.58
CA PRO A 141 18.40 1.11 17.07
C PRO A 141 18.92 2.06 18.17
N PRO A 142 19.95 2.88 17.91
CA PRO A 142 20.51 3.84 18.86
C PRO A 142 19.49 4.75 19.57
N HIS A 143 19.77 5.10 20.82
CA HIS A 143 18.88 5.92 21.68
C HIS A 143 18.64 7.36 21.16
N ASN A 144 19.45 7.80 20.19
CA ASN A 144 19.35 9.08 19.48
C ASN A 144 18.55 9.01 18.17
N SER A 145 17.81 7.92 17.91
CA SER A 145 16.96 7.87 16.73
C SER A 145 15.92 8.99 16.78
N LYS A 146 15.82 9.77 15.70
CA LYS A 146 14.78 10.79 15.53
C LYS A 146 13.37 10.19 15.67
N ILE A 147 13.25 8.87 15.50
CA ILE A 147 12.04 8.07 15.71
C ILE A 147 11.56 8.16 17.17
N LYS A 148 12.45 8.05 18.17
CA LYS A 148 12.09 8.21 19.60
C LYS A 148 11.68 9.65 19.96
N GLN A 149 12.25 10.66 19.29
CA GLN A 149 11.96 12.07 19.59
C GLN A 149 10.65 12.58 18.97
N LEU A 150 10.12 11.92 17.93
CA LEU A 150 8.96 12.40 17.16
C LEU A 150 7.73 11.49 17.25
N THR A 151 7.85 10.28 17.80
CA THR A 151 6.72 9.37 17.98
C THR A 151 6.67 8.80 19.38
N VAL A 152 5.46 8.73 19.96
CA VAL A 152 5.13 8.26 21.31
C VAL A 152 5.41 6.74 21.45
N TRP A 153 6.68 6.35 21.34
CA TRP A 153 7.19 5.01 21.59
C TRP A 153 7.69 4.85 23.03
N GLU A 154 7.49 5.86 23.89
CA GLU A 154 8.07 5.94 25.23
C GLU A 154 7.50 4.92 26.24
N ASN A 155 6.39 4.23 25.95
CA ASN A 155 5.75 3.32 26.92
C ASN A 155 5.10 2.11 26.24
N CYS A 156 5.90 1.22 25.66
CA CYS A 156 5.36 0.11 24.87
C CYS A 156 5.51 -1.22 25.63
N ASP A 157 4.39 -1.88 25.96
CA ASP A 157 4.22 -3.34 25.96
C ASP A 157 3.82 -3.73 24.52
N VAL A 158 4.66 -4.45 23.80
CA VAL A 158 4.45 -4.85 22.39
C VAL A 158 4.39 -6.36 22.28
N ASP A 159 3.16 -6.85 22.15
CA ASP A 159 2.87 -8.17 21.65
C ASP A 159 3.39 -8.28 20.18
N PRO A 160 4.16 -9.31 19.79
CA PRO A 160 4.60 -9.52 18.40
C PRO A 160 3.48 -10.02 17.47
N SER A 161 2.24 -10.11 17.94
CA SER A 161 1.11 -10.41 17.08
C SER A 161 0.91 -9.34 16.00
N ALA A 162 0.51 -9.76 14.80
CA ALA A 162 0.16 -8.84 13.71
C ALA A 162 -0.83 -7.75 14.15
N ARG A 163 -1.70 -8.06 15.14
CA ARG A 163 -2.66 -7.11 15.74
C ARG A 163 -1.99 -5.94 16.45
N ALA A 164 -0.90 -6.17 17.17
CA ALA A 164 -0.17 -5.11 17.85
C ALA A 164 0.61 -4.22 16.87
N VAL A 165 1.14 -4.79 15.79
CA VAL A 165 1.76 -4.02 14.70
C VAL A 165 0.72 -3.10 14.05
N VAL A 166 -0.47 -3.61 13.72
CA VAL A 166 -1.58 -2.83 13.16
C VAL A 166 -1.93 -1.64 14.07
N ASN A 167 -2.19 -1.87 15.35
CA ASN A 167 -2.54 -0.82 16.32
C ASN A 167 -1.49 0.30 16.41
N LYS A 168 -0.22 0.01 16.09
CA LYS A 168 0.88 0.97 16.13
C LYS A 168 1.00 1.76 14.84
N LEU A 169 0.82 1.11 13.69
CA LEU A 169 0.84 1.79 12.39
C LEU A 169 -0.22 2.91 12.34
N GLY A 170 -1.36 2.72 13.02
CA GLY A 170 -2.42 3.72 13.13
C GLY A 170 -2.02 4.97 13.93
N LYS A 171 -0.96 4.88 14.75
CA LYS A 171 -0.47 6.00 15.59
C LYS A 171 0.72 6.76 15.00
N ILE A 172 1.23 6.35 13.84
CA ILE A 172 2.33 7.06 13.18
C ILE A 172 1.79 8.43 12.73
N GLU A 173 2.34 9.54 13.18
CA GLU A 173 1.96 10.88 12.67
C GLU A 173 3.01 11.43 11.72
N ALA A 174 4.29 11.21 12.02
CA ALA A 174 5.44 11.59 11.19
C ALA A 174 5.77 10.48 10.18
N LEU A 175 5.29 10.62 8.95
CA LEU A 175 5.53 9.64 7.87
C LEU A 175 6.97 9.67 7.34
N GLU A 176 7.77 10.65 7.73
CA GLU A 176 9.22 10.67 7.53
C GLU A 176 9.90 9.46 8.21
N TYR A 177 9.26 8.88 9.23
CA TYR A 177 9.82 7.83 10.10
C TYR A 177 8.84 6.65 10.23
N ILE A 178 8.87 5.75 9.25
CA ILE A 178 8.11 4.49 9.28
C ILE A 178 9.01 3.41 9.88
N PRO A 179 8.51 2.56 10.81
CA PRO A 179 9.25 1.43 11.34
C PRO A 179 9.24 0.27 10.31
N LEU A 180 9.95 0.44 9.19
CA LEU A 180 9.97 -0.48 8.05
C LEU A 180 10.29 -1.92 8.46
N VAL A 181 11.22 -2.08 9.40
CA VAL A 181 11.66 -3.38 9.91
C VAL A 181 10.51 -4.16 10.56
N VAL A 182 9.59 -3.48 11.24
CA VAL A 182 8.47 -4.12 11.93
C VAL A 182 7.44 -4.66 10.92
N LEU A 183 7.43 -4.15 9.70
CA LEU A 183 6.50 -4.60 8.66
C LEU A 183 6.71 -6.07 8.25
N GLN A 184 7.88 -6.65 8.51
CA GLN A 184 8.14 -8.07 8.24
C GLN A 184 7.18 -9.01 9.00
N TYR A 185 6.70 -8.59 10.18
CA TYR A 185 5.77 -9.40 10.99
C TYR A 185 4.36 -9.46 10.39
N LEU A 186 4.10 -8.70 9.33
CA LEU A 186 2.88 -8.81 8.54
C LEU A 186 2.98 -9.93 7.48
N LEU A 187 4.17 -10.45 7.23
CA LEU A 187 4.47 -11.50 6.25
C LEU A 187 4.40 -12.88 6.90
N ASP A 188 3.93 -13.86 6.14
CA ASP A 188 3.89 -15.27 6.53
C ASP A 188 4.99 -16.05 5.80
N SER A 189 6.04 -16.45 6.53
CA SER A 189 7.18 -17.18 5.99
C SER A 189 6.83 -18.60 5.51
N LYS A 190 5.72 -19.20 5.97
CA LYS A 190 5.25 -20.49 5.44
C LYS A 190 4.70 -20.36 4.02
N LYS A 191 4.22 -19.18 3.66
CA LYS A 191 3.65 -18.88 2.33
C LYS A 191 4.70 -18.37 1.35
N LEU A 192 5.59 -17.50 1.81
CA LEU A 192 6.60 -16.87 0.97
C LEU A 192 7.90 -17.68 0.90
N GLY A 193 8.25 -18.38 1.98
CA GLY A 193 9.58 -18.92 2.22
C GLY A 193 10.43 -17.98 3.08
N GLN A 194 11.19 -18.56 4.00
CA GLN A 194 11.96 -17.80 5.00
C GLN A 194 12.99 -16.86 4.36
N SER A 195 13.69 -17.31 3.32
CA SER A 195 14.71 -16.50 2.63
C SER A 195 14.17 -15.19 2.06
N ILE A 196 12.90 -15.16 1.64
CA ILE A 196 12.25 -13.95 1.11
C ILE A 196 11.96 -12.98 2.24
N VAL A 197 11.44 -13.50 3.36
CA VAL A 197 11.17 -12.69 4.56
C VAL A 197 12.47 -12.12 5.11
N ASP A 198 13.54 -12.91 5.16
CA ASP A 198 14.86 -12.47 5.61
C ASP A 198 15.45 -11.39 4.67
N THR A 199 15.32 -11.58 3.36
CA THR A 199 15.78 -10.59 2.38
C THR A 199 14.99 -9.28 2.49
N PHE A 200 13.67 -9.36 2.70
CA PHE A 200 12.84 -8.19 2.95
C PHE A 200 13.25 -7.49 4.26
N ALA A 201 13.48 -8.25 5.33
CA ALA A 201 13.91 -7.71 6.62
C ALA A 201 15.27 -6.99 6.52
N HIS A 202 16.23 -7.56 5.78
CA HIS A 202 17.51 -6.92 5.51
C HIS A 202 17.33 -5.60 4.73
N LEU A 203 16.55 -5.62 3.65
CA LEU A 203 16.21 -4.42 2.87
C LEU A 203 15.59 -3.33 3.75
N ALA A 204 14.57 -3.70 4.53
CA ALA A 204 13.86 -2.80 5.43
C ALA A 204 14.78 -2.21 6.50
N LEU A 205 15.74 -2.97 7.02
CA LEU A 205 16.73 -2.52 7.99
C LEU A 205 17.68 -1.47 7.41
N GLN A 206 18.19 -1.68 6.19
CA GLN A 206 19.05 -0.70 5.53
C GLN A 206 18.31 0.62 5.29
N LEU A 207 17.04 0.54 4.89
CA LEU A 207 16.23 1.74 4.66
C LEU A 207 15.77 2.40 5.96
N GLN A 208 15.64 1.65 7.05
CA GLN A 208 15.45 2.21 8.38
C GLN A 208 16.65 3.09 8.78
N ARG A 209 17.88 2.63 8.54
CA ARG A 209 19.11 3.42 8.77
C ARG A 209 19.09 4.71 7.95
N VAL A 210 18.66 4.65 6.70
CA VAL A 210 18.53 5.83 5.83
C VAL A 210 17.53 6.84 6.40
N GLN A 211 16.38 6.39 6.94
CA GLN A 211 15.43 7.31 7.57
C GLN A 211 16.04 7.98 8.81
N GLU A 212 16.77 7.23 9.64
CA GLU A 212 17.33 7.74 10.89
C GLU A 212 18.51 8.70 10.69
N TYR A 213 19.41 8.37 9.77
CA TYR A 213 20.72 9.03 9.67
C TYR A 213 21.03 9.64 8.31
N GLY A 214 20.17 9.45 7.30
CA GLY A 214 20.40 9.93 5.94
C GLY A 214 21.08 8.90 5.03
N LEU A 215 21.06 9.17 3.72
CA LEU A 215 21.62 8.30 2.68
C LEU A 215 23.14 8.14 2.79
N GLU A 216 23.82 9.16 3.32
CA GLU A 216 25.27 9.21 3.54
C GLU A 216 25.79 8.13 4.50
N THR A 217 24.90 7.43 5.20
CA THR A 217 25.26 6.35 6.12
C THR A 217 25.47 5.01 5.44
N LEU A 218 25.04 4.87 4.20
CA LEU A 218 25.29 3.69 3.40
C LEU A 218 26.51 3.92 2.51
N SER A 219 27.41 2.95 2.48
CA SER A 219 28.43 2.86 1.44
C SER A 219 27.81 2.68 0.06
N GLU A 220 28.59 2.94 -0.99
CA GLU A 220 28.16 2.72 -2.38
C GLU A 220 27.76 1.25 -2.63
N GLU A 221 28.50 0.31 -2.04
CA GLU A 221 28.20 -1.12 -2.14
C GLU A 221 26.88 -1.48 -1.45
N GLU A 222 26.61 -0.93 -0.26
CA GLU A 222 25.33 -1.11 0.45
C GLU A 222 24.16 -0.50 -0.34
N CYS A 223 24.35 0.68 -0.94
CA CYS A 223 23.33 1.30 -1.80
C CYS A 223 22.99 0.41 -3.00
N LEU A 224 24.01 -0.14 -3.67
CA LEU A 224 23.82 -1.08 -4.77
C LEU A 224 23.13 -2.36 -4.32
N LYS A 225 23.48 -2.88 -3.14
CA LYS A 225 22.84 -4.06 -2.55
C LYS A 225 21.36 -3.83 -2.28
N VAL A 226 20.99 -2.70 -1.66
CA VAL A 226 19.60 -2.30 -1.42
C VAL A 226 18.79 -2.28 -2.72
N VAL A 227 19.31 -1.64 -3.78
CA VAL A 227 18.61 -1.57 -5.08
C VAL A 227 18.47 -2.96 -5.72
N ARG A 228 19.48 -3.83 -5.60
CA ARG A 228 19.42 -5.21 -6.12
C ARG A 228 18.38 -6.05 -5.38
N GLU A 229 18.37 -6.01 -4.06
CA GLU A 229 17.41 -6.75 -3.22
C GLU A 229 15.98 -6.29 -3.49
N GLU A 230 15.74 -4.97 -3.51
CA GLU A 230 14.46 -4.37 -3.89
C GLU A 230 13.99 -4.87 -5.26
N SER A 231 14.86 -4.79 -6.27
CA SER A 231 14.53 -5.18 -7.65
C SER A 231 14.25 -6.69 -7.76
N LEU A 232 15.04 -7.52 -7.07
CA LEU A 232 14.87 -8.96 -7.03
C LEU A 232 13.53 -9.34 -6.40
N LEU A 233 13.24 -8.78 -5.22
CA LEU A 233 12.01 -9.04 -4.49
C LEU A 233 10.78 -8.57 -5.27
N LEU A 234 10.81 -7.37 -5.87
CA LEU A 234 9.72 -6.85 -6.70
C LEU A 234 9.48 -7.74 -7.92
N LYS A 235 10.53 -8.13 -8.63
CA LYS A 235 10.40 -8.99 -9.81
C LYS A 235 9.81 -10.35 -9.44
N TYR A 236 10.30 -10.95 -8.35
CA TYR A 236 9.84 -12.25 -7.92
C TYR A 236 8.39 -12.21 -7.42
N ALA A 237 8.03 -11.19 -6.62
CA ALA A 237 6.65 -10.99 -6.22
C ALA A 237 5.75 -10.75 -7.43
N TRP A 238 6.17 -9.91 -8.39
CA TRP A 238 5.42 -9.65 -9.63
C TRP A 238 5.17 -10.94 -10.43
N GLU A 239 6.17 -11.80 -10.60
CA GLU A 239 6.01 -13.08 -11.30
C GLU A 239 4.94 -13.94 -10.61
N ARG A 240 4.94 -13.97 -9.28
CA ARG A 240 3.93 -14.70 -8.48
C ARG A 240 2.52 -14.11 -8.62
N LEU A 241 2.40 -12.79 -8.65
CA LEU A 241 1.12 -12.12 -8.89
C LEU A 241 0.54 -12.42 -10.28
N ASN A 242 1.38 -12.76 -11.26
CA ASN A 242 1.01 -12.95 -12.67
C ASN A 242 1.09 -14.42 -13.14
N THR A 243 1.20 -15.40 -12.22
CA THR A 243 1.28 -16.84 -12.59
C THR A 243 -0.10 -17.46 -12.89
N GLY A 244 -1.20 -16.78 -12.59
CA GLY A 244 -2.56 -17.31 -12.75
C GLY A 244 -3.63 -16.21 -12.63
N HIS A 245 -4.87 -16.60 -12.36
CA HIS A 245 -5.94 -15.61 -12.15
C HIS A 245 -5.66 -14.82 -10.86
N PHE A 246 -5.74 -13.48 -10.93
CA PHE A 246 -5.31 -12.62 -9.81
C PHE A 246 -6.02 -12.98 -8.50
N SER A 247 -7.31 -13.33 -8.54
CA SER A 247 -8.09 -13.72 -7.35
C SER A 247 -7.58 -14.97 -6.62
N GLU A 248 -6.80 -15.82 -7.28
CA GLU A 248 -6.25 -17.05 -6.72
C GLU A 248 -4.88 -16.82 -6.06
N VAL A 249 -4.29 -15.64 -6.26
CA VAL A 249 -3.00 -15.26 -5.68
C VAL A 249 -3.14 -15.09 -4.18
N ASP A 250 -2.33 -15.82 -3.42
CA ASP A 250 -2.30 -15.73 -1.95
C ASP A 250 -2.00 -14.29 -1.50
N LEU A 251 -2.81 -13.79 -0.56
CA LEU A 251 -2.73 -12.41 -0.04
C LEU A 251 -1.34 -12.05 0.49
N CYS A 252 -0.56 -13.04 0.95
CA CYS A 252 0.80 -12.80 1.43
C CYS A 252 1.72 -12.26 0.33
N TRP A 253 1.57 -12.71 -0.93
CA TRP A 253 2.34 -12.17 -2.07
C TRP A 253 1.95 -10.74 -2.42
N ARG A 254 0.65 -10.42 -2.37
CA ARG A 254 0.14 -9.06 -2.57
C ARG A 254 0.67 -8.12 -1.50
N LYS A 255 0.66 -8.57 -0.25
CA LYS A 255 1.21 -7.82 0.88
C LYS A 255 2.70 -7.60 0.75
N LEU A 256 3.47 -8.62 0.41
CA LEU A 256 4.89 -8.50 0.14
C LEU A 256 5.16 -7.44 -0.94
N TYR A 257 4.45 -7.49 -2.07
CA TYR A 257 4.60 -6.51 -3.15
C TYR A 257 4.34 -5.07 -2.67
N ALA A 258 3.26 -4.86 -1.90
CA ALA A 258 2.92 -3.56 -1.34
C ALA A 258 3.99 -3.05 -0.35
N LEU A 259 4.52 -3.92 0.51
CA LEU A 259 5.56 -3.56 1.47
C LEU A 259 6.89 -3.21 0.79
N ILE A 260 7.31 -3.96 -0.24
CA ILE A 260 8.53 -3.63 -0.99
C ILE A 260 8.35 -2.30 -1.75
N SER A 261 7.14 -2.06 -2.26
CA SER A 261 6.78 -0.80 -2.91
C SER A 261 6.88 0.39 -1.95
N LEU A 262 6.47 0.22 -0.69
CA LEU A 262 6.65 1.22 0.36
C LEU A 262 8.14 1.44 0.70
N THR A 263 8.93 0.38 0.85
CA THR A 263 10.38 0.52 1.11
C THR A 263 11.07 1.25 -0.04
N LYS A 264 10.69 0.94 -1.29
CA LYS A 264 11.16 1.66 -2.48
C LYS A 264 10.78 3.13 -2.44
N ALA A 265 9.55 3.45 -2.05
CA ALA A 265 9.11 4.83 -1.90
C ALA A 265 9.93 5.59 -0.86
N VAL A 266 10.24 4.98 0.30
CA VAL A 266 11.12 5.56 1.31
C VAL A 266 12.50 5.88 0.76
N ARG A 267 13.10 4.94 0.03
CA ARG A 267 14.40 5.16 -0.63
C ARG A 267 14.36 6.34 -1.61
N LEU A 268 13.29 6.44 -2.39
CA LEU A 268 13.10 7.51 -3.38
C LEU A 268 12.89 8.87 -2.71
N VAL A 269 12.13 8.92 -1.62
CA VAL A 269 11.97 10.15 -0.80
C VAL A 269 13.31 10.59 -0.23
N ALA A 270 14.13 9.69 0.29
CA ALA A 270 15.45 10.02 0.80
C ALA A 270 16.35 10.66 -0.28
N ALA A 271 16.13 10.31 -1.55
CA ALA A 271 16.80 10.90 -2.71
C ALA A 271 16.09 12.15 -3.27
N GLY A 272 15.04 12.66 -2.62
CA GLY A 272 14.24 13.81 -3.07
C GLY A 272 13.31 13.54 -4.26
N GLN A 273 13.06 12.27 -4.60
CA GLN A 273 12.30 11.85 -5.79
C GLN A 273 10.83 11.56 -5.47
N TYR A 274 10.11 12.54 -4.92
CA TYR A 274 8.73 12.38 -4.43
C TYR A 274 7.74 11.85 -5.47
N LEU A 275 7.79 12.33 -6.72
CA LEU A 275 6.90 11.84 -7.79
C LEU A 275 7.12 10.34 -8.07
N HIS A 276 8.37 9.88 -8.07
CA HIS A 276 8.69 8.46 -8.25
C HIS A 276 8.29 7.64 -7.02
N ALA A 277 8.36 8.23 -5.83
CA ALA A 277 7.88 7.59 -4.60
C ALA A 277 6.36 7.36 -4.64
N ILE A 278 5.58 8.37 -5.07
CA ILE A 278 4.12 8.22 -5.30
C ILE A 278 3.86 7.11 -6.32
N ALA A 279 4.59 7.08 -7.43
CA ALA A 279 4.43 6.01 -8.42
C ALA A 279 4.73 4.62 -7.85
N ALA A 280 5.77 4.48 -7.01
CA ALA A 280 6.06 3.23 -6.33
C ALA A 280 4.91 2.81 -5.38
N VAL A 281 4.41 3.75 -4.58
CA VAL A 281 3.26 3.51 -3.68
C VAL A 281 2.02 3.09 -4.45
N ASP A 282 1.67 3.80 -5.52
CA ASP A 282 0.49 3.51 -6.31
C ASP A 282 0.58 2.15 -7.00
N LEU A 283 1.76 1.75 -7.48
CA LEU A 283 1.99 0.37 -7.93
C LEU A 283 1.75 -0.64 -6.81
N GLY A 284 2.19 -0.33 -5.59
CA GLY A 284 1.89 -1.13 -4.41
C GLY A 284 0.40 -1.26 -4.10
N LEU A 285 -0.39 -0.20 -4.37
CA LEU A 285 -1.85 -0.19 -4.20
C LEU A 285 -2.61 -0.89 -5.34
N LEU A 286 -2.08 -0.84 -6.56
CA LEU A 286 -2.69 -1.44 -7.74
C LEU A 286 -2.42 -2.95 -7.84
N MET A 287 -1.19 -3.36 -7.53
CA MET A 287 -0.74 -4.76 -7.66
C MET A 287 -0.74 -5.51 -6.32
N GLY A 288 -0.56 -4.78 -5.22
CA GLY A 288 -0.53 -5.33 -3.87
C GLY A 288 -1.84 -5.08 -3.12
N ASP A 289 -1.88 -5.51 -1.86
CA ASP A 289 -3.00 -5.31 -0.93
C ASP A 289 -2.57 -5.67 0.50
N GLY A 290 -3.41 -5.44 1.50
CA GLY A 290 -3.26 -5.99 2.84
C GLY A 290 -2.23 -5.30 3.72
N VAL A 291 -1.81 -4.08 3.36
CA VAL A 291 -1.06 -3.20 4.25
C VAL A 291 -2.07 -2.41 5.11
N PRO A 292 -2.05 -2.57 6.44
CA PRO A 292 -3.07 -1.99 7.31
C PRO A 292 -2.93 -0.47 7.46
N GLU A 293 -3.92 0.16 8.09
CA GLU A 293 -3.90 1.57 8.50
C GLU A 293 -3.69 2.58 7.37
N GLN A 294 -4.04 2.16 6.14
CA GLN A 294 -3.91 2.95 4.92
C GLN A 294 -2.50 3.53 4.74
N LEU A 295 -1.47 2.80 5.19
CA LEU A 295 -0.11 3.32 5.29
C LEU A 295 0.44 3.78 3.93
N LEU A 296 0.16 3.03 2.86
CA LEU A 296 0.56 3.43 1.51
C LEU A 296 -0.13 4.72 1.08
N GLN A 297 -1.45 4.81 1.23
CA GLN A 297 -2.25 5.99 0.87
C GLN A 297 -1.76 7.24 1.61
N ARG A 298 -1.53 7.11 2.92
CA ARG A 298 -0.99 8.17 3.77
C ARG A 298 0.41 8.58 3.34
N TYR A 299 1.26 7.62 2.95
CA TYR A 299 2.60 7.90 2.44
C TYR A 299 2.58 8.63 1.09
N ALA A 300 1.65 8.28 0.19
CA ALA A 300 1.44 9.04 -1.05
C ALA A 300 1.02 10.48 -0.76
N GLN A 301 0.07 10.70 0.17
CA GLN A 301 -0.33 12.05 0.61
C GLN A 301 0.85 12.83 1.19
N PHE A 302 1.69 12.19 2.01
CA PHE A 302 2.91 12.81 2.51
C PHE A 302 3.83 13.26 1.37
N CYS A 303 4.08 12.39 0.38
CA CYS A 303 4.92 12.74 -0.77
C CYS A 303 4.30 13.87 -1.62
N ASP A 304 2.99 13.87 -1.79
CA ASP A 304 2.25 14.83 -2.62
C ASP A 304 2.41 16.28 -2.10
N ARG A 305 2.47 16.47 -0.77
CA ARG A 305 2.72 17.78 -0.14
C ARG A 305 4.04 18.45 -0.51
N HIS A 306 4.99 17.70 -1.07
CA HIS A 306 6.27 18.20 -1.55
C HIS A 306 6.28 18.55 -3.04
N LEU A 307 5.16 18.34 -3.73
CA LEU A 307 5.01 18.59 -5.17
C LEU A 307 4.10 19.79 -5.43
N SER A 308 4.25 20.40 -6.60
CA SER A 308 3.42 21.54 -7.01
C SER A 308 2.10 21.06 -7.59
N VAL A 309 1.00 21.70 -7.21
CA VAL A 309 -0.30 21.51 -7.87
C VAL A 309 -0.24 22.09 -9.29
N PRO A 310 -0.63 21.34 -10.33
CA PRO A 310 -0.64 21.84 -11.71
C PRO A 310 -1.72 22.90 -11.94
N PRO A 311 -1.62 23.71 -13.01
CA PRO A 311 -2.66 24.66 -13.39
C PRO A 311 -3.94 23.95 -13.86
N ASP A 312 -5.00 24.74 -14.00
CA ASP A 312 -6.24 24.28 -14.62
C ASP A 312 -6.00 23.77 -16.05
N ILE A 313 -6.68 22.69 -16.40
CA ILE A 313 -6.70 22.10 -17.73
C ILE A 313 -7.77 22.75 -18.60
N HIS A 314 -7.51 22.75 -19.90
CA HIS A 314 -8.51 23.09 -20.90
C HIS A 314 -9.39 21.87 -21.19
N GLU A 315 -10.66 21.94 -20.80
CA GLU A 315 -11.63 20.89 -21.05
C GLU A 315 -12.34 21.15 -22.39
N ASN A 316 -12.21 20.25 -23.37
CA ASN A 316 -13.10 20.28 -24.54
C ASN A 316 -14.36 19.49 -24.21
N GLU A 317 -15.51 20.07 -24.50
CA GLU A 317 -16.78 19.38 -24.38
C GLU A 317 -16.96 18.42 -25.57
N VAL A 318 -16.88 17.13 -25.30
CA VAL A 318 -17.19 16.09 -26.29
C VAL A 318 -18.62 15.65 -26.06
N THR A 319 -19.52 15.91 -27.01
CA THR A 319 -20.91 15.44 -26.95
C THR A 319 -21.18 14.40 -28.02
N ILE A 320 -21.79 13.28 -27.63
CA ILE A 320 -22.16 12.20 -28.55
C ILE A 320 -23.67 11.99 -28.53
N ALA A 321 -24.25 11.73 -29.70
CA ALA A 321 -25.64 11.32 -29.84
C ALA A 321 -25.74 9.80 -29.99
N VAL A 322 -26.67 9.18 -29.26
CA VAL A 322 -26.97 7.75 -29.36
C VAL A 322 -28.35 7.57 -30.00
N ARG A 323 -28.46 6.62 -30.93
CA ARG A 323 -29.72 6.28 -31.60
C ARG A 323 -30.56 5.33 -30.73
N THR A 324 -31.82 5.67 -30.51
CA THR A 324 -32.83 4.74 -29.96
C THR A 324 -33.15 3.66 -31.00
N LEU A 325 -33.21 2.40 -30.59
CA LEU A 325 -33.55 1.30 -31.50
C LEU A 325 -35.07 1.09 -31.58
N PRO A 326 -35.61 0.53 -32.68
CA PRO A 326 -37.04 0.25 -32.81
C PRO A 326 -37.60 -0.71 -31.74
N ASN A 327 -36.75 -1.59 -31.18
CA ASN A 327 -37.08 -2.54 -30.13
C ASN A 327 -36.79 -2.01 -28.71
N SER A 328 -36.60 -0.69 -28.56
CA SER A 328 -36.32 -0.04 -27.27
C SER A 328 -37.58 0.52 -26.61
N VAL A 329 -37.68 0.34 -25.29
CA VAL A 329 -38.65 1.01 -24.41
C VAL A 329 -37.89 1.88 -23.40
N PRO A 330 -38.51 2.90 -22.79
CA PRO A 330 -37.83 3.69 -21.76
C PRO A 330 -37.63 2.89 -20.47
N ILE A 331 -36.48 3.07 -19.81
CA ILE A 331 -36.30 2.70 -18.41
C ILE A 331 -37.27 3.55 -17.55
N PRO A 332 -37.97 2.98 -16.56
CA PRO A 332 -38.81 3.76 -15.65
C PRO A 332 -37.99 4.84 -14.96
N VAL A 333 -38.51 6.07 -14.95
CA VAL A 333 -37.86 7.23 -14.32
C VAL A 333 -38.79 7.79 -13.26
N LEU A 334 -38.29 7.90 -12.04
CA LEU A 334 -39.01 8.42 -10.88
C LEU A 334 -38.30 9.67 -10.35
N ASP A 335 -39.05 10.66 -9.90
CA ASP A 335 -38.48 11.81 -9.19
C ASP A 335 -38.14 11.47 -7.73
N GLU A 336 -38.92 10.58 -7.13
CA GLU A 336 -38.73 10.10 -5.76
C GLU A 336 -39.04 8.60 -5.69
N LEU A 337 -38.22 7.86 -4.95
CA LEU A 337 -38.47 6.47 -4.60
C LEU A 337 -37.91 6.24 -3.19
N SER A 338 -38.79 5.91 -2.25
CA SER A 338 -38.35 5.64 -0.88
C SER A 338 -37.57 4.33 -0.82
N LYS A 339 -36.69 4.20 0.19
CA LYS A 339 -35.99 2.93 0.48
C LYS A 339 -36.99 1.76 0.59
N TRP A 340 -38.10 1.96 1.28
CA TRP A 340 -39.09 0.91 1.50
C TRP A 340 -39.79 0.50 0.21
N ASP A 341 -40.20 1.47 -0.61
CA ASP A 341 -40.83 1.19 -1.91
C ASP A 341 -39.85 0.51 -2.87
N PHE A 342 -38.57 0.89 -2.83
CA PHE A 342 -37.53 0.20 -3.59
C PHE A 342 -37.45 -1.28 -3.21
N PHE A 343 -37.35 -1.58 -1.91
CA PHE A 343 -37.23 -2.96 -1.42
C PHE A 343 -38.51 -3.78 -1.49
N ASP A 344 -39.69 -3.15 -1.52
CA ASP A 344 -40.98 -3.83 -1.68
C ASP A 344 -41.34 -4.08 -3.16
N GLN A 345 -41.02 -3.13 -4.05
CA GLN A 345 -41.54 -3.13 -5.41
C GLN A 345 -40.49 -3.45 -6.47
N TYR A 346 -39.29 -2.87 -6.40
CA TYR A 346 -38.27 -2.96 -7.47
C TYR A 346 -37.26 -4.06 -7.22
N PHE A 347 -36.70 -4.13 -6.02
CA PHE A 347 -35.67 -5.10 -5.66
C PHE A 347 -36.15 -6.56 -5.76
N PRO A 348 -37.37 -6.94 -5.31
CA PRO A 348 -37.86 -8.32 -5.45
C PRO A 348 -38.18 -8.69 -6.90
N ARG A 349 -38.65 -7.72 -7.70
CA ARG A 349 -38.96 -7.92 -9.12
C ARG A 349 -37.73 -7.93 -10.01
N GLN A 350 -36.59 -7.44 -9.49
CA GLN A 350 -35.34 -7.30 -10.24
C GLN A 350 -35.56 -6.45 -11.51
N GLU A 351 -36.21 -5.29 -11.32
CA GLU A 351 -36.52 -4.34 -12.38
C GLU A 351 -35.62 -3.09 -12.27
N PRO A 352 -35.01 -2.62 -13.37
CA PRO A 352 -34.19 -1.42 -13.37
C PRO A 352 -35.05 -0.17 -13.21
N VAL A 353 -34.52 0.83 -12.54
CA VAL A 353 -35.19 2.12 -12.34
C VAL A 353 -34.18 3.25 -12.20
N ILE A 354 -34.49 4.39 -12.84
CA ILE A 354 -33.77 5.64 -12.66
C ILE A 354 -34.50 6.48 -11.61
N VAL A 355 -33.76 6.97 -10.62
CA VAL A 355 -34.30 7.89 -9.61
C VAL A 355 -33.56 9.21 -9.70
N LYS A 356 -34.29 10.26 -10.06
CA LYS A 356 -33.70 11.56 -10.34
C LYS A 356 -33.21 12.22 -9.08
N GLY A 357 -32.00 12.76 -9.15
CA GLY A 357 -31.48 13.67 -8.16
C GLY A 357 -31.31 13.11 -6.74
N LEU A 358 -31.40 11.79 -6.54
CA LEU A 358 -31.30 11.16 -5.22
C LEU A 358 -29.99 11.56 -4.51
N ASN A 359 -28.90 11.68 -5.27
CA ASN A 359 -27.58 12.02 -4.77
C ASN A 359 -27.20 13.51 -4.94
N ARG A 360 -28.13 14.40 -5.31
CA ARG A 360 -27.86 15.85 -5.48
C ARG A 360 -27.27 16.53 -4.25
N HIS A 361 -27.46 15.95 -3.08
CA HIS A 361 -26.96 16.50 -1.82
C HIS A 361 -25.45 16.26 -1.62
N TRP A 362 -24.85 15.27 -2.31
CA TRP A 362 -23.42 14.94 -2.18
C TRP A 362 -22.51 16.10 -2.57
N PRO A 363 -21.47 16.40 -1.78
CA PRO A 363 -20.44 17.37 -2.17
C PRO A 363 -19.84 17.09 -3.55
N ALA A 364 -19.62 15.81 -3.89
CA ALA A 364 -19.07 15.43 -5.19
C ALA A 364 -19.93 15.93 -6.36
N VAL A 365 -21.26 15.78 -6.29
CA VAL A 365 -22.18 16.22 -7.36
C VAL A 365 -22.17 17.74 -7.55
N LYS A 366 -21.88 18.49 -6.48
CA LYS A 366 -21.86 19.96 -6.51
C LYS A 366 -20.50 20.51 -6.93
N ASN A 367 -19.42 19.85 -6.55
CA ASN A 367 -18.07 20.44 -6.56
C ASN A 367 -17.10 19.75 -7.51
N TRP A 368 -17.33 18.48 -7.88
CA TRP A 368 -16.37 17.77 -8.72
C TRP A 368 -16.47 18.24 -10.18
N SER A 369 -15.30 18.32 -10.79
CA SER A 369 -15.06 18.59 -12.21
C SER A 369 -13.77 17.89 -12.63
N PHE A 370 -13.47 17.84 -13.92
CA PHE A 370 -12.19 17.29 -14.39
C PHE A 370 -11.03 18.11 -13.84
N ASN A 371 -11.15 19.44 -13.84
CA ASN A 371 -10.20 20.33 -13.19
C ASN A 371 -10.01 20.05 -11.68
N HIS A 372 -11.09 19.83 -10.94
CA HIS A 372 -11.03 19.51 -9.52
C HIS A 372 -10.27 18.20 -9.27
N LEU A 373 -10.66 17.12 -9.97
CA LEU A 373 -10.00 15.83 -9.83
C LEU A 373 -8.56 15.82 -10.37
N HIS A 374 -8.27 16.59 -11.42
CA HIS A 374 -6.91 16.75 -11.92
C HIS A 374 -5.98 17.27 -10.82
N LYS A 375 -6.39 18.28 -10.05
CA LYS A 375 -5.57 18.85 -8.97
C LYS A 375 -5.26 17.81 -7.88
N ILE A 376 -6.21 16.95 -7.55
CA ILE A 376 -6.07 15.92 -6.50
C ILE A 376 -5.28 14.71 -7.01
N LEU A 377 -5.51 14.31 -8.27
CA LEU A 377 -4.98 13.06 -8.82
C LEU A 377 -3.72 13.25 -9.68
N CYS A 378 -3.26 14.49 -9.90
CA CYS A 378 -2.21 14.81 -10.87
C CYS A 378 -0.95 13.95 -10.76
N HIS A 379 -0.48 13.68 -9.54
CA HIS A 379 0.72 12.88 -9.28
C HIS A 379 0.45 11.39 -9.11
N ARG A 380 -0.82 10.98 -9.03
CA ARG A 380 -1.20 9.57 -8.83
C ARG A 380 -1.06 8.78 -10.12
N VAL A 381 -0.71 7.51 -10.01
CA VAL A 381 -0.68 6.57 -11.15
C VAL A 381 -2.05 5.92 -11.31
N LEU A 382 -2.62 6.02 -12.50
CA LEU A 382 -3.96 5.56 -12.83
C LEU A 382 -3.91 4.42 -13.87
N PRO A 383 -4.72 3.35 -13.69
CA PRO A 383 -4.92 2.32 -14.70
C PRO A 383 -5.94 2.80 -15.74
N VAL A 384 -5.47 3.12 -16.93
CA VAL A 384 -6.29 3.71 -17.99
C VAL A 384 -6.44 2.73 -19.15
N GLU A 385 -7.67 2.57 -19.61
CA GLU A 385 -7.99 1.90 -20.87
C GLU A 385 -7.83 2.88 -22.03
N GLN A 386 -7.17 2.45 -23.10
CA GLN A 386 -7.08 3.18 -24.36
C GLN A 386 -7.68 2.31 -25.48
N GLY A 387 -8.68 2.83 -26.19
CA GLY A 387 -9.36 2.12 -27.26
C GLY A 387 -10.86 2.43 -27.30
N SER A 388 -11.53 2.06 -28.39
CA SER A 388 -12.98 2.27 -28.55
C SER A 388 -13.80 1.44 -27.56
N LYS A 389 -13.49 0.14 -27.47
CA LYS A 389 -14.16 -0.84 -26.60
C LYS A 389 -13.17 -1.93 -26.22
N TYR A 390 -13.30 -2.51 -25.03
CA TYR A 390 -12.44 -3.63 -24.58
C TYR A 390 -12.63 -4.94 -25.39
N THR A 391 -13.62 -4.99 -26.26
CA THR A 391 -13.83 -6.07 -27.23
C THR A 391 -13.02 -5.91 -28.52
N ASP A 392 -12.41 -4.73 -28.74
CA ASP A 392 -11.72 -4.39 -29.97
C ASP A 392 -10.22 -4.73 -29.88
N SER A 393 -9.61 -5.09 -31.01
CA SER A 393 -8.21 -5.54 -31.05
C SER A 393 -7.17 -4.43 -30.78
N ASN A 394 -7.58 -3.17 -30.86
CA ASN A 394 -6.76 -2.00 -30.56
C ASN A 394 -6.84 -1.54 -29.10
N TRP A 395 -7.65 -2.22 -28.26
CA TRP A 395 -7.76 -1.88 -26.85
C TRP A 395 -6.54 -2.33 -26.06
N ALA A 396 -6.08 -1.46 -25.16
CA ALA A 396 -4.99 -1.75 -24.23
C ALA A 396 -5.24 -1.11 -22.86
N GLN A 397 -4.73 -1.74 -21.81
CA GLN A 397 -4.56 -1.12 -20.50
C GLN A 397 -3.15 -0.60 -20.35
N MET A 398 -3.03 0.61 -19.80
CA MET A 398 -1.74 1.22 -19.51
C MET A 398 -1.79 2.00 -18.20
N LEU A 399 -0.61 2.18 -17.60
CA LEU A 399 -0.45 3.06 -16.45
C LEU A 399 0.04 4.42 -16.93
N MET A 400 -0.58 5.48 -16.42
CA MET A 400 -0.13 6.85 -16.65
C MET A 400 -0.39 7.70 -15.41
N THR A 401 0.28 8.86 -15.32
CA THR A 401 -0.01 9.81 -14.24
C THR A 401 -1.38 10.45 -14.45
N GLY A 402 -2.03 10.88 -13.36
CA GLY A 402 -3.28 11.63 -13.45
C GLY A 402 -3.12 12.90 -14.26
N SER A 403 -1.98 13.59 -14.18
CA SER A 403 -1.74 14.78 -15.01
C SER A 403 -1.74 14.44 -16.49
N GLN A 404 -1.06 13.36 -16.91
CA GLN A 404 -1.12 12.89 -18.29
C GLN A 404 -2.55 12.54 -18.71
N PHE A 405 -3.29 11.80 -17.87
CA PHE A 405 -4.66 11.42 -18.17
C PHE A 405 -5.56 12.64 -18.36
N PHE A 406 -5.65 13.53 -17.37
CA PHE A 406 -6.57 14.67 -17.39
C PHE A 406 -6.22 15.74 -18.44
N THR A 407 -4.94 15.90 -18.77
CA THR A 407 -4.52 16.86 -19.82
C THR A 407 -4.79 16.34 -21.24
N THR A 408 -4.96 15.03 -21.42
CA THR A 408 -5.09 14.42 -22.75
C THR A 408 -6.44 13.80 -23.03
N CYS A 409 -7.18 13.34 -22.01
CA CYS A 409 -8.39 12.54 -22.21
C CYS A 409 -9.53 13.31 -22.89
N THR A 410 -9.58 14.64 -22.76
CA THR A 410 -10.57 15.49 -23.44
C THR A 410 -10.06 16.10 -24.75
N LEU A 411 -8.85 15.76 -25.21
CA LEU A 411 -8.35 16.20 -26.51
C LEU A 411 -8.99 15.37 -27.64
N PRO A 412 -8.98 15.87 -28.89
CA PRO A 412 -9.42 15.09 -30.03
C PRO A 412 -8.76 13.71 -30.07
N VAL A 413 -9.57 12.67 -30.21
CA VAL A 413 -9.14 11.27 -30.17
C VAL A 413 -8.20 10.99 -31.34
N ASP A 414 -7.05 10.40 -31.05
CA ASP A 414 -6.10 9.91 -32.06
C ASP A 414 -6.50 8.52 -32.59
N GLU A 415 -5.69 7.93 -33.46
CA GLU A 415 -5.95 6.60 -34.03
C GLU A 415 -6.03 5.48 -32.97
N LYS A 416 -5.57 5.71 -31.75
CA LYS A 416 -5.56 4.71 -30.66
C LYS A 416 -6.86 4.68 -29.87
N GLY A 417 -7.73 5.68 -30.03
CA GLY A 417 -9.02 5.72 -29.34
C GLY A 417 -9.00 6.51 -28.03
N PRO A 418 -10.17 6.68 -27.38
CA PRO A 418 -10.32 7.50 -26.18
C PRO A 418 -9.61 6.88 -24.97
N LEU A 419 -9.22 7.73 -24.02
CA LEU A 419 -8.72 7.33 -22.72
C LEU A 419 -9.86 7.22 -21.71
N TYR A 420 -9.94 6.10 -20.99
CA TYR A 420 -10.99 5.84 -20.02
C TYR A 420 -10.42 5.23 -18.75
N LEU A 421 -10.54 5.95 -17.62
CA LEU A 421 -10.33 5.37 -16.30
C LEU A 421 -11.59 4.59 -15.95
N ALA A 422 -11.58 3.29 -16.19
CA ALA A 422 -12.73 2.41 -15.97
C ALA A 422 -12.48 1.48 -14.78
N GLN A 423 -13.56 1.20 -14.04
CA GLN A 423 -13.58 0.18 -12.99
C GLN A 423 -12.48 0.35 -11.92
N HIS A 424 -12.15 1.61 -11.57
CA HIS A 424 -11.06 1.89 -10.65
C HIS A 424 -11.55 2.09 -9.22
N ARG A 425 -10.91 1.44 -8.23
CA ARG A 425 -11.20 1.60 -6.80
C ARG A 425 -10.62 2.90 -6.25
N LEU A 426 -11.13 4.03 -6.74
CA LEU A 426 -10.55 5.36 -6.50
C LEU A 426 -10.44 5.69 -5.00
N PHE A 427 -11.46 5.38 -4.19
CA PHE A 427 -11.44 5.63 -2.75
C PHE A 427 -10.45 4.76 -1.98
N HIS A 428 -10.06 3.60 -2.53
CA HIS A 428 -8.98 2.81 -1.95
C HIS A 428 -7.63 3.48 -2.17
N GLN A 429 -7.43 4.08 -3.36
CA GLN A 429 -6.19 4.78 -3.68
C GLN A 429 -6.09 6.16 -3.01
N VAL A 430 -7.21 6.89 -2.96
CA VAL A 430 -7.31 8.28 -2.48
C VAL A 430 -8.48 8.39 -1.50
N PRO A 431 -8.27 8.03 -0.22
CA PRO A 431 -9.36 7.89 0.77
C PRO A 431 -10.09 9.20 1.10
N GLU A 432 -9.41 10.35 1.03
CA GLU A 432 -10.01 11.67 1.27
C GLU A 432 -11.20 11.98 0.35
N LEU A 433 -11.23 11.45 -0.88
CA LEU A 433 -12.36 11.62 -1.80
C LEU A 433 -13.65 10.94 -1.31
N ARG A 434 -13.55 10.02 -0.33
CA ARG A 434 -14.72 9.37 0.28
C ARG A 434 -15.58 10.37 1.06
N GLU A 435 -15.00 11.47 1.56
CA GLU A 435 -15.72 12.48 2.34
C GLU A 435 -16.78 13.22 1.51
N ASP A 436 -16.64 13.21 0.18
CA ASP A 436 -17.53 13.90 -0.75
C ASP A 436 -18.74 13.06 -1.20
N ILE A 437 -18.83 11.80 -0.79
CA ILE A 437 -19.92 10.88 -1.15
C ILE A 437 -20.43 10.10 0.06
N SER A 438 -21.55 9.41 -0.09
CA SER A 438 -22.07 8.45 0.88
C SER A 438 -22.43 7.15 0.17
N LEU A 439 -22.76 6.09 0.90
CA LEU A 439 -23.45 4.97 0.25
C LEU A 439 -24.81 5.48 -0.27
N PRO A 440 -25.22 5.09 -1.49
CA PRO A 440 -26.58 5.33 -1.95
C PRO A 440 -27.60 4.75 -0.98
N LEU A 441 -28.78 5.38 -0.90
CA LEU A 441 -29.87 4.99 0.00
C LEU A 441 -30.24 3.50 -0.07
N TYR A 442 -30.05 2.85 -1.22
CA TYR A 442 -30.41 1.45 -1.44
C TYR A 442 -29.30 0.47 -1.05
N CYS A 443 -28.11 0.95 -0.72
CA CYS A 443 -26.98 0.15 -0.25
C CYS A 443 -26.73 0.31 1.25
N ASP A 444 -27.50 1.15 1.95
CA ASP A 444 -27.27 1.56 3.35
C ASP A 444 -27.47 0.44 4.39
N HIS A 445 -28.03 -0.71 3.98
CA HIS A 445 -28.17 -1.91 4.81
C HIS A 445 -26.90 -2.76 4.80
N CYS A 446 -25.97 -2.49 3.88
CA CYS A 446 -24.64 -3.08 3.86
C CYS A 446 -23.67 -2.20 4.66
N GLU A 447 -22.64 -2.83 5.23
CA GLU A 447 -21.51 -2.06 5.75
C GLU A 447 -20.78 -1.37 4.59
N PHE A 448 -20.24 -0.16 4.83
CA PHE A 448 -19.61 0.61 3.77
C PHE A 448 -18.58 -0.25 3.05
N ASP A 449 -17.68 -0.90 3.77
CA ASP A 449 -16.55 -1.63 3.19
C ASP A 449 -16.94 -2.94 2.45
N GLU A 450 -18.17 -3.43 2.60
CA GLU A 450 -18.69 -4.61 1.88
C GLU A 450 -19.22 -4.30 0.47
N VAL A 451 -19.51 -3.03 0.21
CA VAL A 451 -19.94 -2.53 -1.10
C VAL A 451 -18.70 -2.26 -1.96
N ASP A 452 -18.57 -2.89 -3.13
CA ASP A 452 -17.50 -2.50 -4.06
C ASP A 452 -17.85 -1.14 -4.66
N LYS A 453 -16.91 -0.20 -4.61
CA LYS A 453 -17.07 1.15 -5.16
C LYS A 453 -16.06 1.37 -6.26
N ASN A 454 -16.54 1.37 -7.48
CA ASN A 454 -15.69 1.57 -8.64
C ASN A 454 -16.02 2.92 -9.27
N CYS A 455 -15.01 3.56 -9.84
CA CYS A 455 -15.09 4.86 -10.48
C CYS A 455 -14.91 4.71 -11.98
N TRP A 456 -15.65 5.53 -12.73
CA TRP A 456 -15.51 5.71 -14.16
C TRP A 456 -15.32 7.18 -14.49
N ILE A 457 -14.18 7.53 -15.08
CA ILE A 457 -13.84 8.89 -15.51
C ILE A 457 -13.38 8.85 -16.96
N GLY A 458 -14.01 9.63 -17.82
CA GLY A 458 -13.58 9.74 -19.22
C GLY A 458 -14.35 10.78 -20.01
N PRO A 459 -13.87 11.12 -21.22
CA PRO A 459 -14.53 12.07 -22.10
C PRO A 459 -15.88 11.53 -22.59
N GLY A 460 -16.65 12.41 -23.23
CA GLY A 460 -17.77 11.97 -24.06
C GLY A 460 -17.30 10.96 -25.10
N GLY A 461 -18.09 9.91 -25.30
CA GLY A 461 -17.83 8.84 -26.24
C GLY A 461 -17.10 7.61 -25.73
N THR A 462 -16.73 7.56 -24.45
CA THR A 462 -16.33 6.29 -23.84
C THR A 462 -17.50 5.32 -23.82
N ILE A 463 -17.24 4.06 -24.17
CA ILE A 463 -18.25 3.01 -24.27
C ILE A 463 -17.81 1.80 -23.45
N SER A 464 -18.71 1.33 -22.59
CA SER A 464 -18.67 -0.02 -22.03
C SER A 464 -19.65 -0.89 -22.84
N PRO A 465 -19.15 -1.86 -23.64
CA PRO A 465 -19.95 -2.86 -24.36
C PRO A 465 -21.08 -3.48 -23.54
N LEU A 466 -22.07 -4.07 -24.22
CA LEU A 466 -23.15 -4.76 -23.55
C LEU A 466 -22.60 -5.98 -22.78
N HIS A 467 -22.69 -5.95 -21.45
CA HIS A 467 -22.19 -7.00 -20.56
C HIS A 467 -23.09 -7.18 -19.34
N THR A 468 -22.86 -8.24 -18.56
CA THR A 468 -23.53 -8.47 -17.29
C THR A 468 -22.55 -8.58 -16.12
N ASP A 469 -22.99 -8.09 -14.96
CA ASP A 469 -22.28 -8.17 -13.69
C ASP A 469 -22.89 -9.23 -12.75
N PRO A 470 -22.09 -9.82 -11.83
CA PRO A 470 -22.53 -10.87 -10.93
C PRO A 470 -23.19 -10.36 -9.62
N ARG A 471 -23.26 -9.05 -9.39
CA ARG A 471 -23.78 -8.41 -8.16
C ARG A 471 -24.88 -7.41 -8.50
N GLU A 472 -25.64 -7.00 -7.48
CA GLU A 472 -26.58 -5.87 -7.60
C GLU A 472 -25.78 -4.58 -7.77
N ASN A 473 -26.29 -3.61 -8.54
CA ASN A 473 -25.55 -2.38 -8.82
C ASN A 473 -26.44 -1.14 -8.67
N VAL A 474 -26.04 -0.21 -7.82
CA VAL A 474 -26.54 1.17 -7.87
C VAL A 474 -25.50 2.03 -8.58
N PHE A 475 -25.80 2.42 -9.82
CA PHE A 475 -24.98 3.35 -10.57
C PHE A 475 -25.36 4.78 -10.20
N SER A 476 -24.38 5.63 -9.89
CA SER A 476 -24.56 7.03 -9.49
C SER A 476 -23.75 7.94 -10.40
N GLN A 477 -24.44 8.85 -11.09
CA GLN A 477 -23.81 9.81 -11.98
C GLN A 477 -23.41 11.07 -11.19
N ILE A 478 -22.15 11.51 -11.30
CA ILE A 478 -21.64 12.69 -10.58
C ILE A 478 -21.55 13.88 -11.51
N VAL A 479 -20.80 13.76 -12.61
CA VAL A 479 -20.59 14.82 -13.61
C VAL A 479 -21.00 14.28 -14.98
N GLY A 480 -21.70 15.08 -15.77
CA GLY A 480 -22.06 14.74 -17.15
C GLY A 480 -23.26 13.81 -17.26
N ARG A 481 -23.39 13.18 -18.44
CA ARG A 481 -24.53 12.33 -18.79
C ARG A 481 -24.08 11.02 -19.40
N LYS A 482 -24.74 9.92 -19.02
CA LYS A 482 -24.52 8.59 -19.59
C LYS A 482 -25.82 8.00 -20.10
N PHE A 483 -25.76 7.42 -21.30
CA PHE A 483 -26.82 6.61 -21.88
C PHE A 483 -26.63 5.15 -21.48
N PHE A 484 -27.73 4.51 -21.10
CA PHE A 484 -27.81 3.10 -20.79
C PHE A 484 -28.77 2.41 -21.75
N ARG A 485 -28.37 1.22 -22.22
CA ARG A 485 -29.24 0.25 -22.89
C ARG A 485 -29.17 -1.07 -22.14
N LEU A 486 -30.30 -1.48 -21.56
CA LEU A 486 -30.40 -2.68 -20.75
C LEU A 486 -31.19 -3.77 -21.47
N VAL A 487 -30.83 -5.03 -21.26
CA VAL A 487 -31.58 -6.20 -21.72
C VAL A 487 -31.74 -7.18 -20.53
N SER A 488 -32.96 -7.68 -20.35
CA SER A 488 -33.27 -8.58 -19.24
C SER A 488 -32.45 -9.88 -19.33
N PRO A 489 -32.03 -10.48 -18.20
CA PRO A 489 -31.38 -11.79 -18.21
C PRO A 489 -32.23 -12.88 -18.88
N ALA A 490 -33.57 -12.74 -18.87
CA ALA A 490 -34.49 -13.66 -19.56
C ALA A 490 -34.35 -13.64 -21.09
N GLU A 491 -33.65 -12.66 -21.64
CA GLU A 491 -33.40 -12.51 -23.09
C GLU A 491 -31.92 -12.73 -23.45
N SER A 492 -31.13 -13.36 -22.58
CA SER A 492 -29.70 -13.61 -22.79
C SER A 492 -29.39 -14.33 -24.11
N ASP A 493 -30.27 -15.22 -24.57
CA ASP A 493 -30.10 -15.94 -25.85
C ASP A 493 -30.15 -15.01 -27.08
N LYS A 494 -30.71 -13.80 -26.93
CA LYS A 494 -30.86 -12.81 -28.01
C LYS A 494 -29.71 -11.83 -28.11
N VAL A 495 -28.79 -11.81 -27.14
CA VAL A 495 -27.67 -10.86 -27.10
C VAL A 495 -26.32 -11.47 -27.50
N TYR A 496 -26.28 -12.74 -27.92
CA TYR A 496 -25.09 -13.37 -28.51
C TYR A 496 -23.82 -13.20 -27.66
N ALA A 497 -23.84 -13.66 -26.41
CA ALA A 497 -22.66 -13.66 -25.56
C ALA A 497 -21.48 -14.41 -26.19
N PHE A 498 -20.23 -14.04 -25.85
CA PHE A 498 -19.09 -14.90 -26.16
C PHE A 498 -19.24 -16.24 -25.43
N LYS A 499 -18.82 -17.34 -26.06
CA LYS A 499 -19.03 -18.70 -25.52
C LYS A 499 -17.86 -19.20 -24.69
N ASP A 500 -16.66 -18.68 -24.94
CA ASP A 500 -15.41 -19.15 -24.37
C ASP A 500 -14.54 -17.98 -23.90
N GLY A 501 -13.60 -18.26 -23.00
CA GLY A 501 -12.64 -17.27 -22.48
C GLY A 501 -13.20 -16.36 -21.38
N LEU A 502 -12.52 -15.24 -21.15
CA LEU A 502 -12.83 -14.29 -20.06
C LEU A 502 -14.03 -13.37 -20.37
N LEU A 503 -14.56 -13.40 -21.60
CA LEU A 503 -15.60 -12.48 -22.08
C LEU A 503 -17.00 -13.10 -22.14
N THR A 504 -17.23 -14.23 -21.46
CA THR A 504 -18.51 -14.96 -21.51
C THR A 504 -19.70 -14.17 -20.96
N ASN A 505 -19.44 -13.13 -20.17
CA ASN A 505 -20.43 -12.18 -19.68
C ASN A 505 -20.60 -10.95 -20.59
N THR A 506 -19.97 -10.92 -21.78
CA THR A 506 -20.02 -9.81 -22.74
C THR A 506 -20.68 -10.24 -24.04
N SER A 507 -21.48 -9.37 -24.63
CA SER A 507 -22.15 -9.56 -25.92
C SER A 507 -21.20 -9.34 -27.09
N GLN A 508 -21.37 -10.13 -28.16
CA GLN A 508 -20.70 -9.90 -29.44
C GLN A 508 -21.36 -8.78 -30.27
N VAL A 509 -22.55 -8.33 -29.89
CA VAL A 509 -23.33 -7.36 -30.66
C VAL A 509 -22.88 -5.94 -30.31
N ASP A 510 -22.55 -5.14 -31.31
CA ASP A 510 -22.47 -3.69 -31.14
C ASP A 510 -23.88 -3.12 -31.02
N VAL A 511 -24.42 -3.08 -29.80
CA VAL A 511 -25.81 -2.70 -29.60
C VAL A 511 -26.09 -1.22 -29.87
N LEU A 512 -25.08 -0.37 -30.07
CA LEU A 512 -25.29 1.01 -30.54
C LEU A 512 -25.61 1.06 -32.04
N ASN A 513 -25.03 0.15 -32.82
CA ASN A 513 -25.27 -0.01 -34.25
C ASN A 513 -25.29 -1.50 -34.64
N PRO A 514 -26.36 -2.24 -34.29
CA PRO A 514 -26.36 -3.68 -34.41
C PRO A 514 -26.41 -4.14 -35.87
N ASP A 515 -25.53 -5.07 -36.23
CA ASP A 515 -25.60 -5.82 -37.48
C ASP A 515 -26.68 -6.90 -37.35
N LEU A 516 -27.89 -6.59 -37.82
CA LEU A 516 -29.06 -7.48 -37.72
C LEU A 516 -29.05 -8.61 -38.77
N GLU A 517 -28.17 -8.55 -39.77
CA GLU A 517 -27.96 -9.68 -40.67
C GLU A 517 -27.16 -10.77 -39.95
N LYS A 518 -26.14 -10.36 -39.18
CA LYS A 518 -25.31 -11.26 -38.37
C LYS A 518 -26.00 -11.69 -37.06
N TYR A 519 -26.76 -10.80 -36.43
CA TYR A 519 -27.38 -10.99 -35.12
C TYR A 519 -28.91 -10.81 -35.15
N PRO A 520 -29.66 -11.59 -35.95
CA PRO A 520 -31.08 -11.36 -36.22
C PRO A 520 -31.99 -11.47 -34.99
N GLU A 521 -31.65 -12.30 -34.00
CA GLU A 521 -32.46 -12.45 -32.78
C GLU A 521 -32.41 -11.21 -31.88
N PHE A 522 -31.36 -10.39 -32.00
CA PHE A 522 -31.24 -9.15 -31.22
C PHE A 522 -32.37 -8.16 -31.57
N ALA A 523 -32.86 -8.17 -32.81
CA ALA A 523 -34.01 -7.35 -33.22
C ALA A 523 -35.30 -7.68 -32.44
N LYS A 524 -35.37 -8.88 -31.84
CA LYS A 524 -36.51 -9.35 -31.04
C LYS A 524 -36.28 -9.20 -29.53
N ALA A 525 -35.11 -8.74 -29.11
CA ALA A 525 -34.85 -8.42 -27.70
C ALA A 525 -35.61 -7.14 -27.33
N LYS A 526 -36.10 -7.06 -26.10
CA LYS A 526 -36.65 -5.84 -25.52
C LYS A 526 -35.53 -5.05 -24.86
N CYS A 527 -35.07 -4.01 -25.53
CA CYS A 527 -34.08 -3.08 -24.97
C CYS A 527 -34.78 -2.05 -24.08
N TRP A 528 -34.13 -1.68 -22.98
CA TRP A 528 -34.57 -0.60 -22.10
C TRP A 528 -33.54 0.52 -22.14
N ASP A 529 -33.94 1.67 -22.69
CA ASP A 529 -33.07 2.82 -22.91
C ASP A 529 -33.34 3.91 -21.87
N GLY A 530 -32.28 4.55 -21.36
CA GLY A 530 -32.40 5.67 -20.44
C GLY A 530 -31.14 6.50 -20.37
N VAL A 531 -31.26 7.72 -19.85
CA VAL A 531 -30.15 8.64 -19.62
C VAL A 531 -30.13 9.01 -18.16
N VAL A 532 -28.96 8.95 -17.54
CA VAL A 532 -28.69 9.45 -16.19
C VAL A 532 -27.87 10.72 -16.25
N GLU A 533 -28.21 11.70 -15.43
CA GLU A 533 -27.53 13.00 -15.31
C GLU A 533 -26.96 13.19 -13.90
N GLY A 534 -26.16 14.24 -13.69
CA GLY A 534 -25.53 14.52 -12.39
C GLY A 534 -26.53 14.53 -11.21
N GLY A 535 -26.28 13.63 -10.25
CA GLY A 535 -27.10 13.42 -9.06
C GLY A 535 -28.16 12.33 -9.19
N ASP A 536 -28.41 11.81 -10.39
CA ASP A 536 -29.30 10.66 -10.61
C ASP A 536 -28.62 9.35 -10.20
N ILE A 537 -29.47 8.36 -9.89
CA ILE A 537 -29.04 6.98 -9.79
C ILE A 537 -29.79 6.09 -10.78
N LEU A 538 -29.17 4.99 -11.18
CA LEU A 538 -29.79 3.88 -11.89
C LEU A 538 -29.54 2.59 -11.10
N TYR A 539 -30.62 1.92 -10.70
CA TYR A 539 -30.52 0.55 -10.20
C TYR A 539 -30.43 -0.42 -11.39
N ILE A 540 -29.35 -1.21 -11.44
CA ILE A 540 -29.12 -2.27 -12.41
C ILE A 540 -29.16 -3.59 -11.63
N PRO A 541 -30.24 -4.38 -11.78
CA PRO A 541 -30.36 -5.63 -11.04
C PRO A 541 -29.32 -6.65 -11.49
N LYS A 542 -28.92 -7.54 -10.58
CA LYS A 542 -27.96 -8.62 -10.86
C LYS A 542 -28.34 -9.39 -12.14
N GLY A 543 -27.35 -9.63 -13.00
CA GLY A 543 -27.54 -10.41 -14.23
C GLY A 543 -28.11 -9.62 -15.42
N TRP A 544 -28.48 -8.35 -15.25
CA TRP A 544 -28.95 -7.53 -16.36
C TRP A 544 -27.81 -7.15 -17.29
N TRP A 545 -28.03 -7.39 -18.58
CA TRP A 545 -27.14 -6.93 -19.62
C TRP A 545 -27.24 -5.41 -19.74
N HIS A 546 -26.12 -4.71 -19.76
CA HIS A 546 -26.11 -3.26 -19.83
C HIS A 546 -24.94 -2.73 -20.68
N LEU A 547 -25.28 -1.88 -21.64
CA LEU A 547 -24.32 -1.04 -22.37
C LEU A 547 -24.36 0.36 -21.76
N VAL A 548 -23.19 0.95 -21.58
CA VAL A 548 -23.04 2.32 -21.08
C VAL A 548 -22.27 3.15 -22.09
N ALA A 549 -22.79 4.32 -22.47
CA ALA A 549 -22.11 5.28 -23.35
C ALA A 549 -22.10 6.68 -22.72
N SER A 550 -20.93 7.28 -22.57
CA SER A 550 -20.80 8.65 -22.08
C SER A 550 -21.27 9.64 -23.15
N LEU A 551 -22.35 10.36 -22.90
CA LEU A 551 -22.88 11.38 -23.83
C LEU A 551 -22.11 12.69 -23.73
N THR A 552 -21.49 12.96 -22.58
CA THR A 552 -20.61 14.10 -22.32
C THR A 552 -19.39 13.62 -21.52
N ASN A 553 -18.42 14.50 -21.25
CA ASN A 553 -17.37 14.23 -20.25
C ASN A 553 -18.05 13.82 -18.94
N SER A 554 -17.60 12.69 -18.36
CA SER A 554 -18.36 11.98 -17.35
C SER A 554 -17.48 11.54 -16.17
N ILE A 555 -18.02 11.70 -14.96
CA ILE A 555 -17.55 11.07 -13.72
C ILE A 555 -18.73 10.33 -13.09
N ALA A 556 -18.56 9.06 -12.78
CA ALA A 556 -19.61 8.24 -12.17
C ALA A 556 -19.03 7.17 -11.24
N PHE A 557 -19.88 6.67 -10.34
CA PHE A 557 -19.58 5.54 -9.47
C PHE A 557 -20.61 4.44 -9.63
N ALA A 558 -20.19 3.20 -9.48
CA ALA A 558 -21.07 2.05 -9.32
C ALA A 558 -20.79 1.44 -7.96
N PHE A 559 -21.88 1.12 -7.28
CA PHE A 559 -21.88 0.53 -5.96
C PHE A 559 -22.41 -0.89 -6.09
N TRP A 560 -21.51 -1.88 -6.09
CA TRP A 560 -21.87 -3.28 -6.17
C TRP A 560 -22.05 -3.89 -4.80
N PHE A 561 -23.18 -4.54 -4.58
CA PHE A 561 -23.56 -5.11 -3.30
C PHE A 561 -24.28 -6.45 -3.50
N ASP A 562 -24.39 -7.23 -2.41
CA ASP A 562 -25.16 -8.47 -2.39
C ASP A 562 -26.48 -8.25 -1.64
N LYS A 563 -27.41 -9.18 -1.83
CA LYS A 563 -28.73 -9.16 -1.21
C LYS A 563 -28.72 -9.42 0.29
#